data_AF-A0A2K8PH34-F1
#
_entry.id   AF-A0A2K8PH34-F1
#
_cell.length_a   1.000
_cell.length_b   1.000
_cell.length_c   1.000
_cell.angle_alpha   90.00
_cell.angle_beta   90.00
_cell.angle_gamma   90.00
#
_symmetry.space_group_name_H-M   'P 1'
#
loop_
_entity.id
_entity.type
_entity.pdbx_description
1 polymer ?
#
loop_
_entity_poly.entity_id
_entity_poly.type
_entity_poly.pdbx_seq_one_letter_code
_entity_poly.pdbx_strand_id
1 'polypeptide(L)'
;MTKDVIALTPKMPDTAALLVALAAGGTELDAASAADGAVIQLLGAGGRPLVSVEAPVLVQVPGETERLLGTPARVPVWWTETRASTAVPEAADLAGAVAGRLAEVLGGLVWPPEAGRVTAVPVTSEASAAPAPVGALPTVDVVTESTAVVLADRPVIPLTAWLSDVLRTTTGFGAALHIVTPAHCRLSLPLRTVLTGAPNRWVVQDPEGGYYDGLSGAVLSWQDGTFAAARDAAGQPRAAAAFVRADGAEAGEHRLTVQFRTEHPAEGELLLGRSVEAAWRALTGEPPAGWGTAEPVNLPWSPRQLTDLARSRVPEPTLLTVVGAGALAVVRVTRTAAGVEEDVTLTLGYGPGDPAPLDALPALAGTLADGHGLVSMLASAGPGGRDLNVSPRLGRPPLPVAFALGGAGVAEATLTHARRPPLALRPSTIGPARRPGLYYPLGDGTDPAGWDTLSTLLAHLRTTV
;
A
#
# COMPACT_ATOMS: atom_id res chain seq x y z
N MET A 1 -19.42 9.09 -5.64
CA MET A 1 -18.30 8.21 -5.25
C MET A 1 -18.82 7.21 -4.23
N THR A 2 -18.26 6.01 -4.20
CA THR A 2 -18.56 4.97 -3.19
C THR A 2 -18.20 5.49 -1.81
N LYS A 3 -19.06 5.23 -0.83
CA LYS A 3 -18.79 5.53 0.58
C LYS A 3 -18.60 4.22 1.34
N ASP A 4 -17.46 4.11 1.99
CA ASP A 4 -17.15 2.98 2.87
C ASP A 4 -17.57 3.35 4.30
N VAL A 5 -18.28 2.44 4.95
CA VAL A 5 -18.66 2.56 6.36
C VAL A 5 -18.16 1.32 7.09
N ILE A 6 -17.43 1.52 8.18
CA ILE A 6 -16.73 0.45 8.89
C ILE A 6 -17.28 0.33 10.30
N ALA A 7 -17.70 -0.88 10.67
CA ALA A 7 -18.03 -1.22 12.05
C ALA A 7 -16.79 -1.79 12.74
N LEU A 8 -16.39 -1.16 13.85
CA LEU A 8 -15.34 -1.61 14.75
C LEU A 8 -15.98 -2.21 15.99
N THR A 9 -15.94 -3.53 16.13
CA THR A 9 -16.70 -4.26 17.17
C THR A 9 -15.78 -5.08 18.08
N PRO A 10 -16.10 -5.21 19.38
CA PRO A 10 -15.26 -5.96 20.33
C PRO A 10 -15.42 -7.48 20.18
N LYS A 11 -16.44 -7.95 19.45
CA LYS A 11 -16.78 -9.37 19.26
C LYS A 11 -16.92 -9.66 17.78
N MET A 12 -16.61 -10.89 17.39
CA MET A 12 -16.79 -11.34 16.01
C MET A 12 -18.28 -11.24 15.64
N PRO A 13 -18.63 -10.58 14.52
CA PRO A 13 -19.96 -10.71 13.94
C PRO A 13 -20.27 -12.16 13.61
N ASP A 14 -21.19 -12.75 14.36
CA ASP A 14 -21.76 -14.05 14.00
C ASP A 14 -22.88 -13.89 12.97
N THR A 15 -23.40 -15.01 12.46
CA THR A 15 -24.47 -15.00 11.48
C THR A 15 -25.72 -14.26 11.97
N ALA A 16 -26.05 -14.35 13.26
CA ALA A 16 -27.23 -13.69 13.81
C ALA A 16 -27.06 -12.16 13.83
N ALA A 17 -25.91 -11.67 14.28
CA ALA A 17 -25.59 -10.24 14.25
C ALA A 17 -25.57 -9.69 12.82
N LEU A 18 -25.04 -10.45 11.86
CA LEU A 18 -25.06 -10.07 10.44
C LEU A 18 -26.48 -10.00 9.89
N LEU A 19 -27.36 -10.95 10.20
CA LEU A 19 -28.77 -10.92 9.77
C LEU A 19 -29.52 -9.70 10.33
N VAL A 20 -29.30 -9.36 11.61
CA VAL A 20 -29.90 -8.16 12.22
C VAL A 20 -29.40 -6.88 11.54
N ALA A 21 -28.10 -6.83 11.21
CA ALA A 21 -27.50 -5.71 10.50
C ALA A 21 -28.04 -5.58 9.07
N LEU A 22 -28.12 -6.68 8.32
CA LEU A 22 -28.62 -6.71 6.94
C LEU A 22 -30.11 -6.35 6.83
N ALA A 23 -30.90 -6.64 7.86
CA ALA A 23 -32.29 -6.19 7.95
C ALA A 23 -32.44 -4.65 8.02
N ALA A 24 -31.34 -3.88 8.02
CA ALA A 24 -31.34 -2.42 7.89
C ALA A 24 -32.03 -1.92 6.61
N GLY A 25 -31.96 -2.69 5.52
CA GLY A 25 -32.62 -2.35 4.25
C GLY A 25 -34.11 -2.71 4.18
N GLY A 26 -34.68 -3.24 5.26
CA GLY A 26 -36.02 -3.83 5.26
C GLY A 26 -36.01 -5.32 4.87
N THR A 27 -37.19 -5.94 4.91
CA THR A 27 -37.38 -7.38 4.61
C THR A 27 -37.51 -7.69 3.13
N GLU A 28 -37.59 -6.67 2.29
CA GLU A 28 -37.86 -6.79 0.84
C GLU A 28 -36.58 -6.92 0.00
N LEU A 29 -35.39 -6.73 0.60
CA LEU A 29 -34.12 -6.85 -0.11
C LEU A 29 -33.59 -8.28 0.02
N ASP A 30 -33.17 -8.84 -1.11
CA ASP A 30 -32.49 -10.12 -1.15
C ASP A 30 -31.03 -9.97 -0.70
N ALA A 31 -30.46 -11.04 -0.15
CA ALA A 31 -29.04 -11.12 0.17
C ALA A 31 -28.39 -12.28 -0.60
N ALA A 32 -27.21 -12.03 -1.16
CA ALA A 32 -26.43 -13.05 -1.86
C ALA A 32 -25.00 -13.08 -1.34
N SER A 33 -24.37 -14.25 -1.41
CA SER A 33 -22.95 -14.41 -1.13
C SER A 33 -22.14 -14.31 -2.42
N ALA A 34 -20.99 -13.65 -2.34
CA ALA A 34 -20.02 -13.49 -3.42
C ALA A 34 -18.59 -13.77 -2.92
N ALA A 35 -17.64 -13.88 -3.87
CA ALA A 35 -16.22 -14.12 -3.60
C ALA A 35 -15.98 -15.33 -2.65
N ASP A 36 -16.53 -16.49 -2.99
CA ASP A 36 -16.43 -17.74 -2.22
C ASP A 36 -16.84 -17.61 -0.73
N GLY A 37 -17.81 -16.74 -0.44
CA GLY A 37 -18.28 -16.52 0.93
C GLY A 37 -17.65 -15.33 1.65
N ALA A 38 -16.63 -14.70 1.06
CA ALA A 38 -15.92 -13.58 1.68
C ALA A 38 -16.70 -12.26 1.66
N VAL A 39 -17.75 -12.15 0.84
CA VAL A 39 -18.60 -10.96 0.76
C VAL A 39 -20.08 -11.36 0.79
N ILE A 40 -20.88 -10.59 1.54
CA ILE A 40 -22.34 -10.67 1.51
C ILE A 40 -22.86 -9.38 0.86
N GLN A 41 -23.77 -9.48 -0.10
CA GLN A 41 -24.33 -8.35 -0.83
C GLN A 41 -25.82 -8.22 -0.55
N LEU A 42 -26.27 -7.01 -0.21
CA LEU A 42 -27.68 -6.64 -0.28
C LEU A 42 -28.02 -6.25 -1.70
N LEU A 43 -29.04 -6.90 -2.26
CA LEU A 43 -29.45 -6.75 -3.64
C LEU A 43 -30.73 -5.92 -3.74
N GLY A 44 -30.75 -4.97 -4.67
CA GLY A 44 -31.93 -4.24 -5.07
C GLY A 44 -32.65 -4.91 -6.24
N ALA A 45 -33.63 -4.19 -6.80
CA ALA A 45 -34.39 -4.66 -7.95
C ALA A 45 -33.48 -5.15 -9.10
N GLY A 46 -33.82 -6.31 -9.67
CA GLY A 46 -33.05 -6.94 -10.73
C GLY A 46 -31.72 -7.57 -10.28
N GLY A 47 -31.55 -7.87 -8.99
CA GLY A 47 -30.39 -8.59 -8.45
C GLY A 47 -29.11 -7.74 -8.37
N ARG A 48 -29.25 -6.40 -8.32
CA ARG A 48 -28.11 -5.48 -8.35
C ARG A 48 -27.55 -5.23 -6.95
N PRO A 49 -26.22 -5.32 -6.73
CA PRO A 49 -25.64 -5.05 -5.42
C PRO A 49 -25.78 -3.56 -5.05
N LEU A 50 -26.40 -3.31 -3.89
CA LEU A 50 -26.55 -1.99 -3.28
C LEU A 50 -25.49 -1.76 -2.20
N VAL A 51 -25.26 -2.77 -1.37
CA VAL A 51 -24.24 -2.76 -0.31
C VAL A 51 -23.51 -4.08 -0.31
N SER A 52 -22.19 -4.03 -0.22
CA SER A 52 -21.34 -5.19 0.00
C SER A 52 -20.77 -5.14 1.42
N VAL A 53 -20.90 -6.22 2.17
CA VAL A 53 -20.35 -6.39 3.51
C VAL A 53 -19.21 -7.39 3.41
N GLU A 54 -17.99 -6.95 3.70
CA GLU A 54 -16.80 -7.81 3.70
C GLU A 54 -16.75 -8.70 4.95
N ALA A 55 -16.08 -9.84 4.81
CA ALA A 55 -15.77 -10.72 5.92
C ALA A 55 -15.06 -9.95 7.06
N PRO A 56 -15.50 -10.09 8.32
CA PRO A 56 -14.86 -9.43 9.45
C PRO A 56 -13.39 -9.82 9.60
N VAL A 57 -12.52 -8.82 9.79
CA VAL A 57 -11.08 -9.00 10.00
C VAL A 57 -10.74 -8.68 11.46
N LEU A 58 -10.08 -9.60 12.16
CA LEU A 58 -9.59 -9.35 13.52
C LEU A 58 -8.28 -8.56 13.49
N VAL A 59 -8.34 -7.26 13.76
CA VAL A 59 -7.18 -6.39 13.85
C VAL A 59 -6.57 -6.48 15.25
N GLN A 60 -5.38 -7.05 15.33
CA GLN A 60 -4.63 -7.22 16.59
C GLN A 60 -3.48 -6.23 16.74
N VAL A 61 -3.16 -5.50 15.68
CA VAL A 61 -1.97 -4.64 15.58
C VAL A 61 -2.31 -3.23 16.07
N PRO A 62 -1.64 -2.73 17.14
CA PRO A 62 -1.88 -1.39 17.65
C PRO A 62 -1.64 -0.30 16.60
N GLY A 63 -2.46 0.75 16.63
CA GLY A 63 -2.33 1.93 15.76
C GLY A 63 -2.90 1.76 14.35
N GLU A 64 -3.29 0.55 13.93
CA GLU A 64 -3.73 0.31 12.55
C GLU A 64 -5.05 1.00 12.20
N THR A 65 -6.00 1.06 13.16
CA THR A 65 -7.25 1.80 12.95
C THR A 65 -7.00 3.31 12.87
N GLU A 66 -6.08 3.84 13.67
CA GLU A 66 -5.71 5.25 13.62
C GLU A 66 -5.02 5.59 12.29
N ARG A 67 -4.11 4.74 11.83
CA ARG A 67 -3.40 4.91 10.56
C ARG A 67 -4.34 4.96 9.36
N LEU A 68 -5.38 4.11 9.34
CA LEU A 68 -6.27 3.95 8.19
C LEU A 68 -7.60 4.71 8.28
N LEU A 69 -8.04 5.10 9.48
CA LEU A 69 -9.32 5.78 9.72
C LEU A 69 -9.16 7.13 10.43
N GLY A 70 -7.95 7.46 10.92
CA GLY A 70 -7.77 8.59 11.85
C GLY A 70 -8.48 8.39 13.18
N THR A 71 -8.91 7.15 13.50
CA THR A 71 -9.69 6.83 14.70
C THR A 71 -8.99 5.72 15.49
N PRO A 72 -8.49 6.01 16.70
CA PRO A 72 -7.89 4.99 17.54
C PRO A 72 -8.96 4.02 18.06
N ALA A 73 -8.63 2.74 18.10
CA ALA A 73 -9.46 1.70 18.68
C ALA A 73 -8.62 0.78 19.55
N ARG A 74 -9.23 0.24 20.61
CA ARG A 74 -8.57 -0.75 21.48
C ARG A 74 -8.48 -2.08 20.74
N VAL A 75 -7.26 -2.58 20.55
CA VAL A 75 -7.03 -3.92 20.00
C VAL A 75 -7.13 -5.02 21.09
N PRO A 76 -7.54 -6.25 20.75
CA PRO A 76 -8.02 -6.65 19.42
C PRO A 76 -9.42 -6.10 19.11
N VAL A 77 -9.66 -5.77 17.84
CA VAL A 77 -10.96 -5.26 17.36
C VAL A 77 -11.34 -5.95 16.05
N TRP A 78 -12.63 -6.25 15.89
CA TRP A 78 -13.17 -6.76 14.63
C TRP A 78 -13.55 -5.62 13.72
N TRP A 79 -12.93 -5.59 12.54
CA TRP A 79 -13.18 -4.65 11.47
C TRP A 79 -14.13 -5.27 10.46
N THR A 80 -15.30 -4.67 10.26
CA THR A 80 -16.24 -5.09 9.22
C THR A 80 -16.50 -3.91 8.29
N GLU A 81 -16.12 -4.06 7.03
CA GLU A 81 -16.25 -3.01 6.01
C GLU A 81 -17.55 -3.19 5.23
N THR A 82 -18.32 -2.12 5.10
CA THR A 82 -19.52 -2.06 4.27
C THR A 82 -19.30 -1.01 3.17
N ARG A 83 -19.51 -1.41 1.92
CA ARG A 83 -19.25 -0.58 0.74
C ARG A 83 -20.55 -0.30 0.01
N ALA A 84 -20.86 0.97 -0.16
CA ALA A 84 -22.06 1.43 -0.84
C ALA A 84 -21.86 1.50 -2.36
N SER A 85 -22.79 0.92 -3.11
CA SER A 85 -22.85 1.11 -4.56
C SER A 85 -23.11 2.58 -4.92
N THR A 86 -22.55 3.03 -6.04
CA THR A 86 -22.86 4.34 -6.60
C THR A 86 -24.12 4.35 -7.47
N ALA A 87 -24.76 3.20 -7.66
CA ALA A 87 -25.90 3.04 -8.57
C ALA A 87 -27.20 3.70 -8.08
N VAL A 88 -27.36 3.90 -6.77
CA VAL A 88 -28.52 4.58 -6.16
C VAL A 88 -28.09 5.52 -5.02
N PRO A 89 -28.77 6.66 -4.80
CA PRO A 89 -28.45 7.59 -3.71
C PRO A 89 -28.53 6.97 -2.31
N GLU A 90 -29.48 6.06 -2.07
CA GLU A 90 -29.78 5.48 -0.76
C GLU A 90 -28.72 4.46 -0.29
N ALA A 91 -27.86 3.96 -1.19
CA ALA A 91 -26.89 2.92 -0.87
C ALA A 91 -25.91 3.32 0.24
N ALA A 92 -25.51 4.60 0.27
CA ALA A 92 -24.62 5.13 1.32
C ALA A 92 -25.30 5.12 2.70
N ASP A 93 -26.57 5.54 2.75
CA ASP A 93 -27.35 5.52 3.98
C ASP A 93 -27.64 4.09 4.43
N LEU A 94 -27.87 3.17 3.49
CA LEU A 94 -28.05 1.74 3.76
C LEU A 94 -26.78 1.11 4.32
N ALA A 95 -25.60 1.39 3.75
CA ALA A 95 -24.32 0.92 4.30
C ALA A 95 -24.10 1.44 5.72
N GLY A 96 -24.41 2.73 5.95
CA GLY A 96 -24.43 3.36 7.27
C GLY A 96 -25.35 2.67 8.28
N ALA A 97 -26.54 2.24 7.82
CA ALA A 97 -27.50 1.53 8.63
C ALA A 97 -27.08 0.09 8.97
N VAL A 98 -26.48 -0.63 8.02
CA VAL A 98 -25.92 -1.97 8.25
C VAL A 98 -24.78 -1.90 9.29
N ALA A 99 -23.80 -1.01 9.07
CA ALA A 99 -22.66 -0.86 9.99
C ALA A 99 -23.11 -0.36 11.37
N GLY A 100 -24.05 0.59 11.43
CA GLY A 100 -24.60 1.12 12.67
C GLY A 100 -25.35 0.09 13.51
N ARG A 101 -26.20 -0.73 12.90
CA ARG A 101 -26.85 -1.84 13.61
C ARG A 101 -25.86 -2.89 14.09
N LEU A 102 -24.86 -3.21 13.27
CA LEU A 102 -23.84 -4.16 13.68
C LEU A 102 -23.06 -3.66 14.91
N ALA A 103 -22.69 -2.37 14.91
CA ALA A 103 -22.05 -1.72 16.04
C ALA A 103 -22.97 -1.67 17.27
N GLU A 104 -24.26 -1.37 17.11
CA GLU A 104 -25.24 -1.34 18.20
C GLU A 104 -25.38 -2.71 18.87
N VAL A 105 -25.57 -3.77 18.09
CA VAL A 105 -25.76 -5.15 18.60
C VAL A 105 -24.52 -5.66 19.32
N LEU A 106 -23.33 -5.34 18.81
CA LEU A 106 -22.06 -5.89 19.31
C LEU A 106 -21.34 -4.95 20.31
N GLY A 107 -21.85 -3.74 20.55
CA GLY A 107 -21.24 -2.74 21.44
C GLY A 107 -19.96 -2.13 20.88
N GLY A 108 -19.99 -1.73 19.59
CA GLY A 108 -18.88 -1.18 18.84
C GLY A 108 -19.04 0.29 18.44
N LEU A 109 -18.21 0.72 17.50
CA LEU A 109 -18.20 2.07 16.91
C LEU A 109 -18.35 1.97 15.39
N VAL A 110 -18.79 3.06 14.77
CA VAL A 110 -18.85 3.21 13.32
C VAL A 110 -17.89 4.30 12.86
N TRP A 111 -17.23 4.07 11.73
CA TRP A 111 -16.48 5.07 10.99
C TRP A 111 -17.04 5.25 9.57
N PRO A 112 -17.18 6.49 9.06
CA PRO A 112 -17.07 7.73 9.81
C PRO A 112 -18.23 7.85 10.83
N PRO A 113 -18.05 8.54 11.97
CA PRO A 113 -19.05 8.58 13.04
C PRO A 113 -20.44 9.04 12.59
N GLU A 114 -20.51 10.00 11.66
CA GLU A 114 -21.73 10.57 11.12
C GLU A 114 -22.49 9.64 10.16
N ALA A 115 -21.86 8.58 9.64
CA ALA A 115 -22.51 7.61 8.77
C ALA A 115 -23.29 6.54 9.55
N GLY A 116 -22.96 6.32 10.82
CA GLY A 116 -23.62 5.31 11.64
C GLY A 116 -25.09 5.64 11.89
N ARG A 117 -25.99 4.73 11.51
CA ARG A 117 -27.44 4.86 11.71
C ARG A 117 -28.03 3.51 12.15
N VAL A 118 -29.14 3.55 12.87
CA VAL A 118 -29.85 2.33 13.32
C VAL A 118 -31.25 2.21 12.70
N THR A 119 -31.76 3.32 12.16
CA THR A 119 -33.04 3.39 11.46
C THR A 119 -32.98 2.61 10.14
N ALA A 120 -34.07 1.92 9.80
CA ALA A 120 -34.19 1.26 8.51
C ALA A 120 -34.17 2.29 7.36
N VAL A 121 -33.56 1.92 6.24
CA VAL A 121 -33.46 2.76 5.04
C VAL A 121 -34.26 2.10 3.92
N PRO A 122 -35.46 2.62 3.58
CA PRO A 122 -36.22 2.10 2.46
C PRO A 122 -35.52 2.48 1.14
N VAL A 123 -35.31 1.50 0.27
CA VAL A 123 -34.78 1.74 -1.07
C VAL A 123 -35.95 1.90 -2.02
N THR A 124 -36.11 3.10 -2.59
CA THR A 124 -37.26 3.42 -3.47
C THR A 124 -36.86 3.85 -4.86
N SER A 125 -35.59 4.20 -5.07
CA SER A 125 -35.06 4.62 -6.36
C SER A 125 -34.80 3.45 -7.31
N GLU A 126 -35.14 3.64 -8.59
CA GLU A 126 -34.68 2.77 -9.68
C GLU A 126 -33.21 3.08 -10.02
N ALA A 127 -32.40 2.04 -10.24
CA ALA A 127 -30.97 2.20 -10.45
C ALA A 127 -30.64 2.79 -11.83
N SER A 128 -29.83 3.84 -11.85
CA SER A 128 -29.55 4.66 -13.04
C SER A 128 -28.54 4.04 -14.04
N ALA A 129 -27.80 3.00 -13.64
CA ALA A 129 -26.74 2.38 -14.45
C ALA A 129 -27.17 1.09 -15.18
N ALA A 130 -26.42 0.64 -16.19
CA ALA A 130 -26.60 -0.69 -16.81
C ALA A 130 -26.20 -1.80 -15.81
N PRO A 131 -26.81 -3.00 -15.85
CA PRO A 131 -26.44 -4.09 -14.96
C PRO A 131 -25.00 -4.55 -15.20
N ALA A 132 -24.28 -4.87 -14.13
CA ALA A 132 -22.94 -5.45 -14.23
C ALA A 132 -23.00 -6.81 -14.94
N PRO A 133 -22.03 -7.15 -15.81
CA PRO A 133 -21.97 -8.47 -16.44
C PRO A 133 -21.97 -9.60 -15.41
N VAL A 134 -22.57 -10.74 -15.75
CA VAL A 134 -22.46 -11.97 -14.94
C VAL A 134 -20.99 -12.36 -14.83
N GLY A 135 -20.47 -12.46 -13.61
CA GLY A 135 -19.05 -12.70 -13.33
C GLY A 135 -18.20 -11.44 -13.13
N ALA A 136 -18.80 -10.24 -13.12
CA ALA A 136 -18.11 -9.02 -12.73
C ALA A 136 -17.62 -9.11 -11.28
N LEU A 137 -16.42 -8.59 -11.04
CA LEU A 137 -15.84 -8.46 -9.71
C LEU A 137 -16.83 -7.72 -8.79
N PRO A 138 -17.19 -8.27 -7.62
CA PRO A 138 -18.17 -7.67 -6.74
C PRO A 138 -17.77 -6.22 -6.42
N THR A 139 -18.66 -5.26 -6.68
CA THR A 139 -18.48 -3.84 -6.32
C THR A 139 -17.45 -3.07 -7.15
N VAL A 140 -17.10 -3.54 -8.36
CA VAL A 140 -16.42 -2.68 -9.36
C VAL A 140 -17.47 -1.83 -10.09
N ASP A 141 -17.27 -0.51 -10.12
CA ASP A 141 -18.27 0.44 -10.63
C ASP A 141 -18.41 0.41 -12.16
N VAL A 142 -17.30 0.25 -12.89
CA VAL A 142 -17.30 0.13 -14.35
C VAL A 142 -16.33 -0.95 -14.79
N VAL A 143 -16.76 -1.82 -15.69
CA VAL A 143 -15.91 -2.82 -16.34
C VAL A 143 -16.02 -2.64 -17.85
N THR A 144 -14.88 -2.50 -18.52
CA THR A 144 -14.73 -2.50 -19.98
C THR A 144 -13.86 -3.67 -20.40
N GLU A 145 -13.67 -3.86 -21.71
CA GLU A 145 -12.78 -4.89 -22.25
C GLU A 145 -11.32 -4.71 -21.77
N SER A 146 -10.91 -3.49 -21.44
CA SER A 146 -9.52 -3.15 -21.11
C SER A 146 -9.32 -2.59 -19.70
N THR A 147 -10.38 -2.28 -18.95
CA THR A 147 -10.26 -1.53 -17.69
C THR A 147 -11.39 -1.86 -16.71
N ALA A 148 -11.01 -2.07 -15.45
CA ALA A 148 -11.90 -2.03 -14.30
C ALA A 148 -11.72 -0.70 -13.57
N VAL A 149 -12.82 -0.03 -13.24
CA VAL A 149 -12.85 1.24 -12.53
C VAL A 149 -13.48 1.05 -11.15
N VAL A 150 -12.76 1.47 -10.12
CA VAL A 150 -13.23 1.51 -8.74
C VAL A 150 -13.34 2.97 -8.31
N LEU A 151 -14.52 3.40 -7.87
CA LEU A 151 -14.73 4.69 -7.24
C LEU A 151 -14.51 4.54 -5.74
N ALA A 152 -13.71 5.42 -5.12
CA ALA A 152 -13.47 5.39 -3.68
C ALA A 152 -13.41 6.80 -3.09
N ASP A 153 -14.07 7.00 -1.96
CA ASP A 153 -14.11 8.27 -1.23
C ASP A 153 -13.84 8.03 0.26
N ARG A 154 -12.54 7.94 0.57
CA ARG A 154 -12.02 7.74 1.92
C ARG A 154 -10.71 8.52 2.07
N PRO A 155 -10.42 9.13 3.24
CA PRO A 155 -9.19 9.93 3.42
C PRO A 155 -7.90 9.17 3.09
N VAL A 156 -7.84 7.88 3.42
CA VAL A 156 -6.74 6.97 3.07
C VAL A 156 -7.30 5.74 2.37
N ILE A 157 -6.90 5.52 1.12
CA ILE A 157 -7.25 4.31 0.36
C ILE A 157 -6.18 3.23 0.66
N PRO A 158 -6.53 2.13 1.36
CA PRO A 158 -5.59 1.05 1.68
C PRO A 158 -5.50 0.03 0.54
N LEU A 159 -4.47 -0.80 0.54
CA LEU A 159 -4.43 -2.04 -0.25
C LEU A 159 -5.26 -3.12 0.45
N THR A 160 -6.59 -3.06 0.31
CA THR A 160 -7.49 -4.05 0.91
C THR A 160 -7.35 -5.43 0.25
N ALA A 161 -7.83 -6.47 0.93
CA ALA A 161 -7.86 -7.83 0.37
C ALA A 161 -8.70 -7.86 -0.91
N TRP A 162 -9.83 -7.13 -0.92
CA TRP A 162 -10.65 -6.94 -2.10
C TRP A 162 -9.93 -6.21 -3.24
N LEU A 163 -9.26 -5.08 -2.99
CA LEU A 163 -8.51 -4.39 -4.05
C LEU A 163 -7.39 -5.27 -4.61
N SER A 164 -6.75 -6.08 -3.75
CA SER A 164 -5.75 -7.05 -4.18
C SER A 164 -6.33 -8.15 -5.08
N ASP A 165 -7.57 -8.57 -4.79
CA ASP A 165 -8.29 -9.55 -5.61
C ASP A 165 -8.76 -8.97 -6.94
N VAL A 166 -9.27 -7.72 -6.93
CA VAL A 166 -9.58 -6.96 -8.14
C VAL A 166 -8.35 -6.84 -9.02
N LEU A 167 -7.21 -6.41 -8.48
CA LEU A 167 -5.94 -6.31 -9.20
C LEU A 167 -5.50 -7.65 -9.81
N ARG A 168 -5.59 -8.74 -9.04
CA ARG A 168 -5.22 -10.08 -9.50
C ARG A 168 -6.10 -10.52 -10.66
N THR A 169 -7.40 -10.32 -10.51
CA THR A 169 -8.39 -10.75 -11.49
C THR A 169 -8.25 -9.94 -12.77
N THR A 170 -8.16 -8.60 -12.69
CA THR A 170 -7.96 -7.73 -13.86
C THR A 170 -6.68 -8.05 -14.62
N THR A 171 -5.60 -8.34 -13.90
CA THR A 171 -4.34 -8.79 -14.51
C THR A 171 -4.53 -10.10 -15.27
N GLY A 172 -5.31 -11.05 -14.72
CA GLY A 172 -5.57 -12.36 -15.33
C GLY A 172 -6.25 -12.30 -16.70
N PHE A 173 -7.07 -11.27 -16.96
CA PHE A 173 -7.71 -11.04 -18.27
C PHE A 173 -7.13 -9.84 -19.03
N GLY A 174 -5.97 -9.33 -18.62
CA GLY A 174 -5.22 -8.30 -19.35
C GLY A 174 -5.80 -6.88 -19.26
N ALA A 175 -6.64 -6.59 -18.26
CA ALA A 175 -7.22 -5.28 -18.03
C ALA A 175 -6.45 -4.47 -16.96
N ALA A 176 -6.52 -3.15 -17.08
CA ALA A 176 -6.04 -2.21 -16.06
C ALA A 176 -7.01 -2.07 -14.88
N LEU A 177 -6.50 -1.83 -13.67
CA LEU A 177 -7.28 -1.27 -12.58
C LEU A 177 -7.08 0.25 -12.49
N HIS A 178 -8.17 1.01 -12.58
CA HIS A 178 -8.21 2.46 -12.35
C HIS A 178 -8.98 2.75 -11.07
N ILE A 179 -8.33 3.37 -10.09
CA ILE A 179 -8.97 3.82 -8.84
C ILE A 179 -9.27 5.31 -8.96
N VAL A 180 -10.54 5.70 -8.96
CA VAL A 180 -10.99 7.08 -9.06
C VAL A 180 -11.31 7.62 -7.67
N THR A 181 -10.67 8.72 -7.29
CA THR A 181 -10.87 9.35 -5.98
C THR A 181 -11.03 10.86 -6.09
N PRO A 182 -11.71 11.51 -5.14
CA PRO A 182 -11.55 12.96 -4.92
C PRO A 182 -10.11 13.35 -4.57
N ALA A 183 -9.79 14.64 -4.75
CA ALA A 183 -8.45 15.19 -4.48
C ALA A 183 -8.02 15.21 -2.99
N HIS A 184 -8.93 14.96 -2.05
CA HIS A 184 -8.60 14.91 -0.62
C HIS A 184 -8.13 13.51 -0.18
N CYS A 185 -8.33 12.48 -1.00
CA CYS A 185 -7.91 11.12 -0.71
C CYS A 185 -6.39 10.99 -0.87
N ARG A 186 -5.79 10.16 -0.02
CA ARG A 186 -4.38 9.75 -0.11
C ARG A 186 -4.30 8.24 -0.28
N LEU A 187 -3.23 7.75 -0.90
CA LEU A 187 -2.97 6.31 -0.98
C LEU A 187 -2.06 5.86 0.16
N SER A 188 -2.28 4.65 0.67
CA SER A 188 -1.26 3.98 1.48
C SER A 188 -0.03 3.63 0.62
N LEU A 189 1.15 3.49 1.22
CA LEU A 189 2.36 3.04 0.51
C LEU A 189 2.22 1.65 -0.12
N PRO A 190 1.59 0.64 0.52
CA PRO A 190 1.34 -0.65 -0.12
C PRO A 190 0.51 -0.50 -1.40
N LEU A 191 -0.58 0.27 -1.36
CA LEU A 191 -1.42 0.47 -2.54
C LEU A 191 -0.67 1.20 -3.65
N ARG A 192 0.06 2.26 -3.30
CA ARG A 192 0.92 2.99 -4.24
C ARG A 192 1.92 2.04 -4.93
N THR A 193 2.50 1.09 -4.19
CA THR A 193 3.50 0.15 -4.72
C THR A 193 2.92 -0.84 -5.73
N VAL A 194 1.66 -1.28 -5.58
CA VAL A 194 1.02 -2.17 -6.55
C VAL A 194 0.46 -1.41 -7.76
N LEU A 195 0.13 -0.13 -7.61
CA LEU A 195 -0.38 0.72 -8.69
C LEU A 195 0.70 1.24 -9.64
N THR A 196 1.99 1.18 -9.28
CA THR A 196 3.09 1.58 -10.18
C THR A 196 3.29 0.62 -11.37
N GLY A 197 2.61 -0.53 -11.40
CA GLY A 197 2.59 -1.43 -12.55
C GLY A 197 1.69 -0.93 -13.69
N ALA A 198 2.13 -1.05 -14.94
CA ALA A 198 1.30 -0.75 -16.11
C ALA A 198 0.16 -1.78 -16.25
N PRO A 199 -1.05 -1.40 -16.72
CA PRO A 199 -1.61 -0.08 -17.03
C PRO A 199 -2.49 0.48 -15.89
N ASN A 200 -2.19 0.16 -14.62
CA ASN A 200 -2.97 0.63 -13.47
C ASN A 200 -2.83 2.14 -13.28
N ARG A 201 -3.86 2.79 -12.74
CA ARG A 201 -3.87 4.24 -12.52
C ARG A 201 -4.57 4.61 -11.24
N TRP A 202 -4.07 5.68 -10.62
CA TRP A 202 -4.82 6.46 -9.65
C TRP A 202 -5.36 7.71 -10.36
N VAL A 203 -6.67 7.75 -10.54
CA VAL A 203 -7.38 8.83 -11.24
C VAL A 203 -7.97 9.77 -10.20
N VAL A 204 -7.46 10.99 -10.14
CA VAL A 204 -7.91 12.00 -9.19
C VAL A 204 -8.90 12.91 -9.90
N GLN A 205 -10.09 13.02 -9.33
CA GLN A 205 -11.10 13.98 -9.74
C GLN A 205 -10.85 15.33 -9.08
N ASP A 206 -10.51 16.33 -9.90
CA ASP A 206 -10.41 17.73 -9.52
C ASP A 206 -11.67 18.48 -9.95
N PRO A 207 -12.42 19.11 -9.03
CA PRO A 207 -13.64 19.86 -9.37
C PRO A 207 -13.42 20.97 -10.40
N GLU A 208 -12.24 21.57 -10.44
CA GLU A 208 -11.89 22.68 -11.35
C GLU A 208 -11.24 22.20 -12.67
N GLY A 209 -10.48 21.11 -12.61
CA GLY A 209 -9.55 20.69 -13.66
C GLY A 209 -9.82 19.35 -14.34
N GLY A 210 -10.91 18.66 -13.99
CA GLY A 210 -11.28 17.36 -14.57
C GLY A 210 -10.56 16.20 -13.90
N TYR A 211 -9.96 15.29 -14.68
CA TYR A 211 -9.26 14.11 -14.14
C TYR A 211 -7.76 14.21 -14.39
N TYR A 212 -6.96 13.76 -13.43
CA TYR A 212 -5.51 13.61 -13.62
C TYR A 212 -4.99 12.37 -12.90
N ASP A 213 -3.81 11.93 -13.28
CA ASP A 213 -3.14 10.79 -12.66
C ASP A 213 -2.45 11.25 -11.37
N GLY A 214 -2.86 10.73 -10.22
CA GLY A 214 -2.36 11.15 -8.91
C GLY A 214 -0.90 10.78 -8.63
N LEU A 215 -0.30 9.88 -9.43
CA LEU A 215 1.11 9.50 -9.27
C LEU A 215 2.03 10.28 -10.22
N SER A 216 1.57 10.55 -11.45
CA SER A 216 2.38 11.21 -12.49
C SER A 216 2.00 12.67 -12.78
N GLY A 217 0.82 13.11 -12.36
CA GLY A 217 0.28 14.43 -12.65
C GLY A 217 -0.27 14.61 -14.07
N ALA A 218 -0.28 13.55 -14.90
CA ALA A 218 -0.76 13.64 -16.27
C ALA A 218 -2.29 13.88 -16.29
N VAL A 219 -2.76 14.87 -17.07
CA VAL A 219 -4.20 15.06 -17.28
C VAL A 219 -4.77 13.84 -18.00
N LEU A 220 -5.92 13.36 -17.54
CA LEU A 220 -6.58 12.17 -18.05
C LEU A 220 -7.92 12.53 -18.71
N SER A 221 -8.27 11.78 -19.76
CA SER A 221 -9.59 11.78 -20.36
C SER A 221 -10.06 10.35 -20.60
N TRP A 222 -11.36 10.13 -20.46
CA TRP A 222 -11.97 8.85 -20.81
C TRP A 222 -12.06 8.73 -22.33
N GLN A 223 -11.47 7.68 -22.89
CA GLN A 223 -11.52 7.37 -24.32
C GLN A 223 -11.34 5.87 -24.52
N ASP A 224 -12.04 5.29 -25.50
CA ASP A 224 -11.92 3.87 -25.86
C ASP A 224 -12.03 2.91 -24.65
N GLY A 225 -12.90 3.24 -23.69
CA GLY A 225 -13.15 2.40 -22.52
C GLY A 225 -12.07 2.45 -21.43
N THR A 226 -11.17 3.45 -21.44
CA THR A 226 -10.11 3.60 -20.44
C THR A 226 -9.73 5.06 -20.18
N PHE A 227 -9.16 5.37 -19.02
CA PHE A 227 -8.49 6.67 -18.80
C PHE A 227 -7.10 6.69 -19.44
N ALA A 228 -6.91 7.62 -20.38
CA ALA A 228 -5.66 7.82 -21.09
C ALA A 228 -5.10 9.22 -20.87
N ALA A 229 -3.77 9.33 -20.87
CA ALA A 229 -3.07 10.60 -20.71
C ALA A 229 -3.27 11.50 -21.93
N ALA A 230 -3.80 12.70 -21.69
CA ALA A 230 -3.87 13.75 -22.68
C ALA A 230 -2.45 14.22 -23.04
N ARG A 231 -2.15 14.28 -24.34
CA ARG A 231 -0.85 14.69 -24.86
C ARG A 231 -0.90 16.11 -25.43
N ASP A 232 0.20 16.84 -25.30
CA ASP A 232 0.40 18.13 -25.95
C ASP A 232 0.82 17.99 -27.42
N ALA A 233 1.05 19.11 -28.11
CA ALA A 233 1.48 19.13 -29.50
C ALA A 233 2.85 18.45 -29.75
N ALA A 234 3.68 18.29 -28.71
CA ALA A 234 4.96 17.58 -28.76
C ALA A 234 4.82 16.10 -28.38
N GLY A 235 3.59 15.62 -28.15
CA GLY A 235 3.30 14.25 -27.75
C GLY A 235 3.60 13.95 -26.28
N GLN A 236 3.93 14.95 -25.46
CA GLN A 236 4.23 14.75 -24.03
C GLN A 236 2.94 14.78 -23.19
N PRO A 237 2.87 14.03 -22.08
CA PRO A 237 1.73 14.11 -21.16
C PRO A 237 1.57 15.53 -20.61
N ARG A 238 0.37 16.10 -20.74
CA ARG A 238 0.06 17.42 -20.19
C ARG A 238 -0.02 17.34 -18.66
N ALA A 239 0.73 18.18 -17.95
CA ALA A 239 0.68 18.25 -16.50
C ALA A 239 -0.58 18.97 -15.99
N ALA A 240 -1.22 18.42 -14.96
CA ALA A 240 -2.37 19.02 -14.30
C ALA A 240 -1.95 20.15 -13.35
N ALA A 241 -2.62 21.30 -13.43
CA ALA A 241 -2.34 22.45 -12.58
C ALA A 241 -2.54 22.12 -11.09
N ALA A 242 -3.58 21.34 -10.75
CA ALA A 242 -3.86 20.91 -9.38
C ALA A 242 -2.73 20.08 -8.76
N PHE A 243 -2.02 19.29 -9.57
CA PHE A 243 -0.92 18.43 -9.13
C PHE A 243 0.34 19.22 -8.75
N VAL A 244 0.66 20.29 -9.50
CA VAL A 244 1.86 21.11 -9.27
C VAL A 244 1.68 22.20 -8.21
N ARG A 245 0.46 22.44 -7.73
CA ARG A 245 0.20 23.36 -6.61
C ARG A 245 0.90 22.81 -5.36
N ALA A 246 1.76 23.63 -4.74
CA ALA A 246 2.49 23.26 -3.54
C ALA A 246 1.52 22.86 -2.41
N ASP A 247 1.79 21.71 -1.78
CA ASP A 247 1.08 21.30 -0.58
C ASP A 247 1.73 21.98 0.63
N GLY A 248 0.96 22.79 1.36
CA GLY A 248 1.43 23.43 2.60
C GLY A 248 1.36 22.51 3.81
N ALA A 249 0.75 21.32 3.69
CA ALA A 249 0.40 20.45 4.80
C ALA A 249 1.59 19.70 5.43
N GLU A 250 2.74 19.61 4.76
CA GLU A 250 3.90 18.81 5.21
C GLU A 250 5.11 19.68 5.62
N ALA A 251 4.87 20.93 6.01
CA ALA A 251 5.93 21.89 6.33
C ALA A 251 6.82 21.39 7.49
N GLY A 252 8.01 20.91 7.16
CA GLY A 252 9.02 20.44 8.13
C GLY A 252 8.98 18.95 8.44
N GLU A 253 8.01 18.19 7.90
CA GLU A 253 8.00 16.74 7.99
C GLU A 253 8.90 16.11 6.93
N HIS A 254 9.51 14.97 7.27
CA HIS A 254 10.40 14.26 6.37
C HIS A 254 10.33 12.75 6.58
N ARG A 255 10.82 12.03 5.57
CA ARG A 255 10.84 10.57 5.54
C ARG A 255 12.26 10.07 5.33
N LEU A 256 12.56 8.93 5.95
CA LEU A 256 13.69 8.08 5.60
C LEU A 256 13.14 6.82 4.93
N THR A 257 13.58 6.54 3.71
CA THR A 257 13.26 5.30 3.00
C THR A 257 14.54 4.48 2.86
N VAL A 258 14.53 3.25 3.37
CA VAL A 258 15.61 2.27 3.20
C VAL A 258 15.08 1.14 2.34
N GLN A 259 15.61 1.05 1.13
CA GLN A 259 15.36 -0.04 0.19
C GLN A 259 16.51 -1.01 0.25
N PHE A 260 16.26 -2.30 0.47
CA PHE A 260 17.32 -3.29 0.44
C PHE A 260 16.83 -4.62 -0.11
N ARG A 261 17.77 -5.35 -0.69
CA ARG A 261 17.56 -6.70 -1.19
C ARG A 261 18.46 -7.66 -0.45
N THR A 262 17.91 -8.77 0.02
CA THR A 262 18.64 -9.90 0.56
C THR A 262 18.40 -11.14 -0.28
N GLU A 263 19.40 -12.01 -0.35
CA GLU A 263 19.29 -13.32 -0.99
C GLU A 263 19.72 -14.40 -0.01
N HIS A 264 18.88 -15.43 0.12
CA HIS A 264 19.08 -16.54 1.04
C HIS A 264 19.11 -17.87 0.29
N PRO A 265 19.97 -18.82 0.69
CA PRO A 265 19.86 -20.20 0.24
C PRO A 265 18.47 -20.76 0.54
N ALA A 266 17.88 -21.49 -0.41
CA ALA A 266 16.57 -22.10 -0.27
C ALA A 266 16.62 -23.39 0.57
N GLU A 267 17.02 -23.27 1.83
CA GLU A 267 17.17 -24.38 2.78
C GLU A 267 15.90 -24.57 3.62
N GLY A 268 15.69 -25.77 4.16
CA GLY A 268 14.51 -26.10 4.98
C GLY A 268 14.39 -25.26 6.25
N GLU A 269 15.51 -24.81 6.81
CA GLU A 269 15.57 -23.99 8.04
C GLU A 269 15.49 -22.49 7.78
N LEU A 270 15.36 -22.06 6.50
CA LEU A 270 15.25 -20.65 6.14
C LEU A 270 14.07 -20.00 6.88
N LEU A 271 14.38 -18.91 7.60
CA LEU A 271 13.41 -18.05 8.26
C LEU A 271 13.50 -16.64 7.70
N LEU A 272 12.48 -16.24 6.94
CA LEU A 272 12.33 -14.92 6.32
C LEU A 272 11.91 -13.87 7.36
N GLY A 273 12.00 -12.60 7.00
CA GLY A 273 11.62 -11.46 7.84
C GLY A 273 12.66 -11.04 8.87
N ARG A 274 13.73 -11.82 9.09
CA ARG A 274 14.81 -11.45 10.02
C ARG A 274 15.57 -10.20 9.57
N SER A 275 15.76 -10.04 8.26
CA SER A 275 16.38 -8.86 7.65
C SER A 275 15.54 -7.59 7.93
N VAL A 276 14.22 -7.70 7.76
CA VAL A 276 13.24 -6.65 8.07
C VAL A 276 13.24 -6.31 9.55
N GLU A 277 13.24 -7.32 10.44
CA GLU A 277 13.29 -7.10 11.88
C GLU A 277 14.59 -6.41 12.32
N ALA A 278 15.74 -6.78 11.74
CA ALA A 278 17.02 -6.13 12.01
C ALA A 278 17.00 -4.65 11.59
N ALA A 279 16.46 -4.35 10.40
CA ALA A 279 16.28 -2.99 9.93
C ALA A 279 15.34 -2.18 10.83
N TRP A 280 14.24 -2.78 11.26
CA TRP A 280 13.28 -2.14 12.16
C TRP A 280 13.91 -1.76 13.50
N ARG A 281 14.61 -2.71 14.13
CA ARG A 281 15.28 -2.49 15.42
C ARG A 281 16.38 -1.44 15.32
N ALA A 282 17.15 -1.45 14.23
CA ALA A 282 18.22 -0.47 14.03
C ALA A 282 17.68 0.97 13.90
N LEU A 283 16.50 1.15 13.30
CA LEU A 283 15.96 2.47 12.97
C LEU A 283 14.90 2.98 13.97
N THR A 284 14.23 2.09 14.70
CA THR A 284 13.14 2.43 15.64
C THR A 284 13.41 2.01 17.08
N GLY A 285 14.38 1.12 17.32
CA GLY A 285 14.63 0.49 18.63
C GLY A 285 13.73 -0.71 18.96
N GLU A 286 12.63 -0.89 18.23
CA GLU A 286 11.62 -1.93 18.46
C GLU A 286 11.50 -2.89 17.26
N PRO A 287 10.99 -4.12 17.45
CA PRO A 287 10.61 -4.96 16.31
C PRO A 287 9.35 -4.41 15.62
N PRO A 288 9.03 -4.91 14.42
CA PRO A 288 7.72 -4.66 13.82
C PRO A 288 6.60 -5.14 14.75
N ALA A 289 5.46 -4.45 14.71
CA ALA A 289 4.29 -4.80 15.52
C ALA A 289 3.42 -5.85 14.82
N GLY A 290 3.30 -5.77 13.50
CA GLY A 290 2.40 -6.62 12.74
C GLY A 290 2.76 -6.75 11.27
N TRP A 291 2.13 -7.72 10.61
CA TRP A 291 2.26 -7.98 9.18
C TRP A 291 0.94 -8.47 8.57
N GLY A 292 0.83 -8.41 7.24
CA GLY A 292 -0.33 -8.92 6.51
C GLY A 292 -0.10 -8.88 5.00
N THR A 293 -0.98 -9.52 4.23
CA THR A 293 -0.98 -9.47 2.75
C THR A 293 -1.86 -8.34 2.20
N ALA A 294 -2.56 -7.64 3.09
CA ALA A 294 -3.48 -6.55 2.80
C ALA A 294 -3.56 -5.63 4.03
N GLU A 295 -4.18 -4.48 3.85
CA GLU A 295 -4.54 -3.53 4.89
C GLU A 295 -6.05 -3.66 5.21
N PRO A 296 -6.49 -3.61 6.48
CA PRO A 296 -5.68 -3.41 7.68
C PRO A 296 -4.76 -4.61 7.99
N VAL A 297 -3.54 -4.30 8.43
CA VAL A 297 -2.60 -5.28 8.98
C VAL A 297 -3.20 -5.89 10.24
N ASN A 298 -3.44 -7.19 10.20
CA ASN A 298 -4.26 -7.88 11.19
C ASN A 298 -3.50 -8.94 12.00
N LEU A 299 -2.31 -9.37 11.55
CA LEU A 299 -1.52 -10.40 12.24
C LEU A 299 -0.38 -9.77 13.05
N PRO A 300 -0.17 -10.19 14.31
CA PRO A 300 1.03 -9.85 15.06
C PRO A 300 2.30 -10.34 14.34
N TRP A 301 3.42 -9.63 14.53
CA TRP A 301 4.69 -9.96 13.89
C TRP A 301 5.11 -11.42 14.16
N SER A 302 5.29 -12.20 13.09
CA SER A 302 5.73 -13.59 13.17
C SER A 302 6.51 -14.00 11.92
N PRO A 303 7.85 -13.97 11.99
CA PRO A 303 8.73 -14.46 10.92
C PRO A 303 8.38 -15.89 10.46
N ARG A 304 7.91 -16.75 11.38
CA ARG A 304 7.51 -18.14 11.06
C ARG A 304 6.28 -18.19 10.17
N GLN A 305 5.19 -17.52 10.56
CA GLN A 305 3.95 -17.54 9.77
C GLN A 305 4.13 -16.87 8.41
N LEU A 306 4.92 -15.79 8.36
CA LEU A 306 5.31 -15.14 7.12
C LEU A 306 6.07 -16.10 6.20
N THR A 307 7.04 -16.83 6.75
CA THR A 307 7.82 -17.83 6.00
C THR A 307 6.93 -18.97 5.50
N ASP A 308 6.02 -19.46 6.32
CA ASP A 308 5.09 -20.54 5.94
C ASP A 308 4.16 -20.10 4.80
N LEU A 309 3.67 -18.86 4.83
CA LEU A 309 2.91 -18.27 3.72
C LEU A 309 3.75 -18.15 2.45
N ALA A 310 4.97 -17.61 2.55
CA ALA A 310 5.85 -17.48 1.38
C ALA A 310 6.17 -18.85 0.77
N ARG A 311 6.35 -19.88 1.61
CA ARG A 311 6.61 -21.25 1.18
C ARG A 311 5.40 -21.90 0.52
N SER A 312 4.18 -21.69 1.04
CA SER A 312 2.96 -22.27 0.47
C SER A 312 2.60 -21.69 -0.89
N ARG A 313 3.14 -20.50 -1.21
CA ARG A 313 2.93 -19.80 -2.47
C ARG A 313 4.03 -20.03 -3.50
N VAL A 314 5.04 -20.87 -3.25
CA VAL A 314 6.08 -21.13 -4.26
C VAL A 314 5.46 -21.86 -5.47
N PRO A 315 5.72 -21.40 -6.72
CA PRO A 315 6.71 -20.40 -7.15
C PRO A 315 6.22 -18.94 -7.22
N GLU A 316 4.95 -18.66 -6.97
CA GLU A 316 4.39 -17.31 -6.99
C GLU A 316 5.00 -16.37 -5.94
N PRO A 317 5.25 -15.09 -6.28
CA PRO A 317 5.81 -14.12 -5.35
C PRO A 317 4.80 -13.75 -4.26
N THR A 318 5.30 -13.45 -3.06
CA THR A 318 4.50 -13.00 -1.93
C THR A 318 4.78 -11.54 -1.61
N LEU A 319 3.73 -10.70 -1.62
CA LEU A 319 3.80 -9.30 -1.23
C LEU A 319 3.20 -9.14 0.17
N LEU A 320 3.91 -8.44 1.04
CA LEU A 320 3.57 -8.28 2.44
C LEU A 320 3.67 -6.81 2.84
N THR A 321 2.75 -6.39 3.70
CA THR A 321 2.80 -5.13 4.44
C THR A 321 3.23 -5.43 5.86
N VAL A 322 4.19 -4.67 6.37
CA VAL A 322 4.69 -4.76 7.75
C VAL A 322 4.56 -3.37 8.38
N VAL A 323 4.13 -3.29 9.64
CA VAL A 323 3.92 -2.00 10.34
C VAL A 323 4.38 -2.07 11.79
N GLY A 324 4.70 -0.92 12.38
CA GLY A 324 5.04 -0.78 13.79
C GLY A 324 5.89 0.47 14.06
N ALA A 325 5.76 1.05 15.25
CA ALA A 325 6.58 2.16 15.72
C ALA A 325 6.66 3.37 14.73
N GLY A 326 5.56 3.71 14.05
CA GLY A 326 5.53 4.81 13.07
C GLY A 326 6.25 4.52 11.75
N ALA A 327 6.60 3.26 11.51
CA ALA A 327 7.22 2.78 10.27
C ALA A 327 6.30 1.81 9.52
N LEU A 328 6.52 1.69 8.21
CA LEU A 328 5.84 0.77 7.31
C LEU A 328 6.84 0.19 6.33
N ALA A 329 6.78 -1.11 6.09
CA ALA A 329 7.51 -1.74 4.99
C ALA A 329 6.60 -2.50 4.04
N VAL A 330 6.98 -2.46 2.76
CA VAL A 330 6.49 -3.40 1.75
C VAL A 330 7.61 -4.39 1.49
N VAL A 331 7.31 -5.68 1.64
CA VAL A 331 8.26 -6.79 1.48
C VAL A 331 7.77 -7.69 0.37
N ARG A 332 8.60 -7.90 -0.64
CA ARG A 332 8.35 -8.85 -1.73
C ARG A 332 9.30 -10.03 -1.60
N VAL A 333 8.75 -11.21 -1.39
CA VAL A 333 9.48 -12.47 -1.36
C VAL A 333 9.34 -13.17 -2.71
N THR A 334 10.46 -13.54 -3.33
CA THR A 334 10.48 -14.24 -4.63
C THR A 334 11.43 -15.43 -4.58
N ARG A 335 10.99 -16.59 -5.09
CA ARG A 335 11.88 -17.73 -5.33
C ARG A 335 12.59 -17.55 -6.67
N THR A 336 13.92 -17.49 -6.67
CA THR A 336 14.74 -17.40 -7.88
C THR A 336 15.55 -18.68 -8.08
N ALA A 337 16.34 -18.79 -9.14
CA ALA A 337 17.24 -19.94 -9.32
C ALA A 337 18.35 -19.96 -8.24
N ALA A 338 18.81 -18.79 -7.80
CA ALA A 338 19.90 -18.64 -6.83
C ALA A 338 19.45 -18.91 -5.38
N GLY A 339 18.20 -18.57 -5.05
CA GLY A 339 17.74 -18.65 -3.67
C GLY A 339 16.33 -18.11 -3.47
N VAL A 340 16.08 -17.61 -2.28
CA VAL A 340 14.90 -16.82 -1.96
C VAL A 340 15.36 -15.37 -1.75
N GLU A 341 14.77 -14.46 -2.51
CA GLU A 341 15.06 -13.03 -2.40
C GLU A 341 13.98 -12.34 -1.57
N GLU A 342 14.39 -11.46 -0.65
CA GLU A 342 13.52 -10.46 -0.02
C GLU A 342 13.87 -9.08 -0.57
N ASP A 343 12.93 -8.44 -1.27
CA ASP A 343 13.03 -7.04 -1.69
C ASP A 343 12.18 -6.18 -0.74
N VAL A 344 12.83 -5.34 0.05
CA VAL A 344 12.23 -4.61 1.16
C VAL A 344 12.31 -3.11 0.88
N THR A 345 11.17 -2.43 0.96
CA THR A 345 11.10 -0.97 1.04
C THR A 345 10.54 -0.59 2.40
N LEU A 346 11.40 -0.13 3.31
CA LEU A 346 11.04 0.35 4.65
C LEU A 346 11.03 1.88 4.67
N THR A 347 9.92 2.46 5.12
CA THR A 347 9.74 3.91 5.21
C THR A 347 9.39 4.31 6.65
N LEU A 348 10.05 5.35 7.15
CA LEU A 348 9.82 5.97 8.44
C LEU A 348 9.49 7.45 8.26
N GLY A 349 8.56 7.96 9.06
CA GLY A 349 8.12 9.35 9.03
C GLY A 349 8.51 10.08 10.31
N TYR A 350 9.00 11.31 10.16
CA TYR A 350 9.50 12.15 11.25
C TYR A 350 8.77 13.48 11.25
N GLY A 351 8.43 13.97 12.44
CA GLY A 351 7.81 15.27 12.62
C GLY A 351 8.81 16.42 12.46
N PRO A 352 8.32 17.67 12.52
CA PRO A 352 9.19 18.84 12.48
C PRO A 352 10.17 18.84 13.66
N GLY A 353 11.47 18.79 13.35
CA GLY A 353 12.55 18.82 14.35
C GLY A 353 13.00 17.45 14.88
N ASP A 354 12.34 16.34 14.49
CA ASP A 354 12.77 14.99 14.85
C ASP A 354 13.82 14.50 13.85
N PRO A 355 15.12 14.35 14.20
CA PRO A 355 16.13 13.96 13.22
C PRO A 355 15.98 12.48 12.80
N ALA A 356 16.08 12.22 11.49
CA ALA A 356 16.22 10.86 10.98
C ALA A 356 17.56 10.22 11.45
N PRO A 357 17.59 8.92 11.82
CA PRO A 357 18.77 8.24 12.37
C PRO A 357 19.77 7.84 11.28
N LEU A 358 20.30 8.82 10.53
CA LEU A 358 21.22 8.58 9.42
C LEU A 358 22.53 7.90 9.88
N ASP A 359 22.97 8.18 11.11
CA ASP A 359 24.16 7.57 11.72
C ASP A 359 24.00 6.07 12.00
N ALA A 360 22.77 5.54 12.02
CA ALA A 360 22.51 4.11 12.18
C ALA A 360 22.69 3.31 10.87
N LEU A 361 22.70 3.99 9.72
CA LEU A 361 22.75 3.34 8.40
C LEU A 361 24.01 2.50 8.14
N PRO A 362 25.23 2.91 8.53
CA PRO A 362 26.42 2.07 8.38
C PRO A 362 26.34 0.77 9.19
N ALA A 363 25.85 0.85 10.43
CA ALA A 363 25.69 -0.31 11.31
C ALA A 363 24.59 -1.25 10.81
N LEU A 364 23.50 -0.70 10.27
CA LEU A 364 22.45 -1.46 9.60
C LEU A 364 23.00 -2.21 8.39
N ALA A 365 23.74 -1.53 7.50
CA ALA A 365 24.36 -2.15 6.34
C ALA A 365 25.31 -3.30 6.73
N GLY A 366 26.11 -3.10 7.79
CA GLY A 366 26.95 -4.13 8.38
C GLY A 366 26.15 -5.35 8.83
N THR A 367 25.09 -5.14 9.60
CA THR A 367 24.21 -6.21 10.11
C THR A 367 23.57 -7.00 8.97
N LEU A 368 23.06 -6.33 7.95
CA LEU A 368 22.48 -6.97 6.76
C LEU A 368 23.52 -7.79 5.98
N ALA A 369 24.74 -7.26 5.83
CA ALA A 369 25.83 -7.94 5.14
C ALA A 369 26.38 -9.15 5.90
N ASP A 370 26.43 -9.08 7.23
CA ASP A 370 26.95 -10.16 8.08
C ASP A 370 25.97 -11.32 8.25
N GLY A 371 24.69 -11.02 8.48
CA GLY A 371 23.72 -12.02 8.91
C GLY A 371 22.58 -12.32 7.93
N HIS A 372 22.40 -11.48 6.91
CA HIS A 372 21.17 -11.51 6.10
C HIS A 372 21.41 -11.58 4.60
N GLY A 373 22.63 -11.82 4.12
CA GLY A 373 22.86 -12.00 2.68
C GLY A 373 22.53 -10.77 1.85
N LEU A 374 22.89 -9.58 2.34
CA LEU A 374 22.69 -8.32 1.63
C LEU A 374 23.21 -8.40 0.18
N VAL A 375 22.36 -8.04 -0.78
CA VAL A 375 22.69 -7.84 -2.19
C VAL A 375 22.99 -6.36 -2.42
N SER A 376 22.06 -5.49 -2.04
CA SER A 376 22.22 -4.03 -2.11
C SER A 376 21.30 -3.31 -1.12
N MET A 377 21.68 -2.11 -0.70
CA MET A 377 20.85 -1.20 0.08
C MET A 377 20.96 0.23 -0.48
N LEU A 378 19.85 0.94 -0.58
CA LEU A 378 19.79 2.38 -0.86
C LEU A 378 18.97 3.05 0.24
N ALA A 379 19.57 4.00 0.95
CA ALA A 379 18.87 4.90 1.85
C ALA A 379 18.65 6.24 1.17
N SER A 380 17.44 6.79 1.26
CA SER A 380 17.10 8.11 0.73
C SER A 380 16.25 8.87 1.75
N ALA A 381 16.45 10.18 1.84
CA ALA A 381 15.70 11.06 2.73
C ALA A 381 15.11 12.23 1.96
N GLY A 382 13.95 12.72 2.39
CA GLY A 382 13.29 13.84 1.72
C GLY A 382 12.02 14.26 2.42
N PRO A 383 11.35 15.32 1.94
CA PRO A 383 10.08 15.74 2.51
C PRO A 383 9.01 14.67 2.32
N GLY A 384 8.06 14.62 3.25
CA GLY A 384 6.91 13.75 3.17
C GLY A 384 6.23 13.58 4.53
N GLY A 385 4.90 13.43 4.52
CA GLY A 385 4.12 13.37 5.74
C GLY A 385 4.51 12.22 6.69
N ARG A 386 4.44 12.45 8.00
CA ARG A 386 4.68 11.44 9.05
C ARG A 386 3.69 10.28 8.99
N ASP A 387 2.50 10.52 8.43
CA ASP A 387 1.44 9.51 8.23
C ASP A 387 1.79 8.45 7.17
N LEU A 388 2.92 8.63 6.47
CA LEU A 388 3.43 7.77 5.40
C LEU A 388 2.53 7.69 4.16
N ASN A 389 1.43 8.43 4.08
CA ASN A 389 0.51 8.34 2.95
C ASN A 389 1.04 9.13 1.73
N VAL A 390 0.49 8.85 0.56
CA VAL A 390 0.87 9.49 -0.70
C VAL A 390 -0.24 10.45 -1.11
N SER A 391 0.08 11.75 -1.16
CA SER A 391 -0.79 12.82 -1.64
C SER A 391 -0.85 12.82 -3.18
N PRO A 392 -1.99 13.21 -3.80
CA PRO A 392 -2.11 13.37 -5.25
C PRO A 392 -1.46 14.68 -5.73
N ARG A 393 -0.31 15.04 -5.17
CA ARG A 393 0.39 16.29 -5.43
C ARG A 393 1.87 16.03 -5.65
N LEU A 394 2.50 16.92 -6.40
CA LEU A 394 3.93 16.85 -6.66
C LEU A 394 4.72 17.13 -5.39
N GLY A 395 5.25 16.07 -4.78
CA GLY A 395 6.27 16.15 -3.74
C GLY A 395 7.66 16.35 -4.35
N ARG A 396 8.60 16.90 -3.56
CA ARG A 396 10.01 16.85 -3.95
C ARG A 396 10.49 15.39 -3.83
N PRO A 397 11.28 14.89 -4.79
CA PRO A 397 11.79 13.52 -4.70
C PRO A 397 12.72 13.38 -3.50
N PRO A 398 12.78 12.19 -2.86
CA PRO A 398 13.79 11.92 -1.86
C PRO A 398 15.18 11.92 -2.51
N LEU A 399 16.17 12.30 -1.73
CA LEU A 399 17.57 12.41 -2.14
C LEU A 399 18.39 11.26 -1.55
N PRO A 400 19.32 10.65 -2.31
CA PRO A 400 20.17 9.57 -1.82
C PRO A 400 21.04 10.00 -0.63
N VAL A 401 21.04 9.19 0.43
CA VAL A 401 21.86 9.37 1.64
C VAL A 401 23.02 8.39 1.66
N ALA A 402 22.75 7.13 1.31
CA ALA A 402 23.77 6.09 1.33
C ALA A 402 23.43 4.95 0.38
N PHE A 403 24.47 4.28 -0.11
CA PHE A 403 24.36 3.04 -0.87
C PHE A 403 25.25 1.97 -0.24
N ALA A 404 24.78 0.73 -0.16
CA ALA A 404 25.61 -0.40 0.22
C ALA A 404 25.52 -1.50 -0.83
N LEU A 405 26.66 -2.12 -1.12
CA LEU A 405 26.78 -3.24 -2.04
C LEU A 405 27.23 -4.47 -1.25
N GLY A 406 26.49 -5.56 -1.41
CA GLY A 406 26.79 -6.85 -0.83
C GLY A 406 28.09 -7.47 -1.34
N GLY A 407 28.62 -8.43 -0.60
CA GLY A 407 29.87 -9.11 -0.97
C GLY A 407 29.83 -9.84 -2.32
N ALA A 408 28.63 -10.24 -2.79
CA ALA A 408 28.45 -10.79 -4.14
C ALA A 408 28.73 -9.74 -5.22
N GLY A 409 28.05 -8.59 -5.16
CA GLY A 409 28.23 -7.51 -6.12
C GLY A 409 29.64 -6.89 -6.06
N VAL A 410 30.26 -6.82 -4.88
CA VAL A 410 31.67 -6.39 -4.76
C VAL A 410 32.63 -7.39 -5.40
N ALA A 411 32.35 -8.69 -5.35
CA ALA A 411 33.17 -9.69 -6.03
C ALA A 411 33.06 -9.55 -7.56
N GLU A 412 31.86 -9.28 -8.09
CA GLU A 412 31.64 -9.02 -9.52
C GLU A 412 32.36 -7.76 -9.99
N ALA A 413 32.27 -6.66 -9.25
CA ALA A 413 32.96 -5.42 -9.57
C ALA A 413 34.47 -5.46 -9.24
N THR A 414 34.94 -6.46 -8.51
CA THR A 414 36.22 -6.52 -7.78
C THR A 414 36.37 -5.49 -6.66
N LEU A 415 36.96 -5.90 -5.52
CA LEU A 415 37.15 -5.03 -4.36
C LEU A 415 38.02 -3.80 -4.67
N THR A 416 39.05 -3.95 -5.49
CA THR A 416 39.98 -2.86 -5.84
C THR A 416 39.28 -1.75 -6.60
N HIS A 417 38.47 -2.12 -7.59
CA HIS A 417 37.70 -1.18 -8.42
C HIS A 417 36.55 -0.56 -7.62
N ALA A 418 35.79 -1.37 -6.90
CA ALA A 418 34.64 -0.90 -6.12
C ALA A 418 35.04 0.08 -4.99
N ARG A 419 36.26 -0.02 -4.44
CA ARG A 419 36.80 0.92 -3.44
C ARG A 419 37.26 2.28 -4.00
N ARG A 420 37.38 2.41 -5.32
CA ARG A 420 37.92 3.61 -5.99
C ARG A 420 36.92 4.19 -7.01
N PRO A 421 35.72 4.58 -6.58
CA PRO A 421 34.81 5.29 -7.47
C PRO A 421 35.44 6.61 -7.93
N PRO A 422 35.11 7.12 -9.12
CA PRO A 422 35.57 8.42 -9.63
C PRO A 422 34.82 9.58 -8.94
N LEU A 423 34.71 9.51 -7.62
CA LEU A 423 33.94 10.40 -6.76
C LEU A 423 34.75 10.64 -5.48
N ALA A 424 34.54 11.77 -4.81
CA ALA A 424 35.16 12.10 -3.53
C ALA A 424 34.52 11.34 -2.34
N LEU A 425 34.24 10.05 -2.52
CA LEU A 425 33.64 9.19 -1.51
C LEU A 425 34.71 8.40 -0.77
N ARG A 426 34.43 8.07 0.50
CA ARG A 426 35.26 7.16 1.30
C ARG A 426 34.44 5.92 1.66
N PRO A 427 34.46 4.88 0.81
CA PRO A 427 33.71 3.67 1.10
C PRO A 427 34.27 2.96 2.34
N SER A 428 33.41 2.46 3.22
CA SER A 428 33.79 1.60 4.34
C SER A 428 33.48 0.13 4.00
N THR A 429 34.24 -0.80 4.59
CA THR A 429 34.00 -2.23 4.40
C THR A 429 32.94 -2.71 5.38
N ILE A 430 32.02 -3.52 4.89
CA ILE A 430 30.94 -4.17 5.66
C ILE A 430 30.95 -5.67 5.37
N GLY A 431 30.27 -6.46 6.20
CA GLY A 431 30.17 -7.89 5.97
C GLY A 431 31.44 -8.67 6.36
N PRO A 432 31.43 -10.00 6.15
CA PRO A 432 32.51 -10.87 6.57
C PRO A 432 33.79 -10.64 5.76
N ALA A 433 34.96 -10.77 6.41
CA ALA A 433 36.26 -10.54 5.78
C ALA A 433 36.54 -11.43 4.54
N ARG A 434 35.92 -12.61 4.46
CA ARG A 434 36.05 -13.53 3.31
C ARG A 434 35.27 -13.07 2.08
N ARG A 435 34.22 -12.27 2.26
CA ARG A 435 33.35 -11.78 1.16
C ARG A 435 32.89 -10.35 1.50
N PRO A 436 33.81 -9.38 1.52
CA PRO A 436 33.53 -8.03 2.00
C PRO A 436 32.54 -7.31 1.06
N GLY A 437 31.53 -6.68 1.66
CA GLY A 437 30.72 -5.66 1.02
C GLY A 437 31.31 -4.26 1.20
N LEU A 438 30.68 -3.26 0.58
CA LEU A 438 31.08 -1.86 0.70
C LEU A 438 29.88 -0.96 1.00
N TYR A 439 30.07 0.02 1.88
CA TYR A 439 29.12 1.08 2.18
C TYR A 439 29.66 2.42 1.67
N TYR A 440 28.81 3.17 0.96
CA TYR A 440 29.11 4.44 0.31
C TYR A 440 28.22 5.53 0.91
N PRO A 441 28.76 6.48 1.71
CA PRO A 441 28.01 7.65 2.14
C PRO A 441 27.82 8.59 0.94
N LEU A 442 26.58 8.96 0.61
CA LEU A 442 26.26 9.82 -0.53
C LEU A 442 25.91 11.25 -0.12
N GLY A 443 25.45 11.46 1.12
CA GLY A 443 25.09 12.78 1.66
C GLY A 443 24.19 12.66 2.87
N ASP A 444 23.49 13.74 3.19
CA ASP A 444 22.52 13.84 4.29
C ASP A 444 21.06 13.98 3.78
N GLY A 445 20.85 13.86 2.47
CA GLY A 445 19.53 13.99 1.85
C GLY A 445 19.09 15.43 1.61
N THR A 446 20.01 16.40 1.60
CA THR A 446 19.69 17.82 1.33
C THR A 446 20.16 18.32 -0.04
N ASP A 447 21.18 17.69 -0.64
CA ASP A 447 21.79 18.11 -1.92
C ASP A 447 21.25 17.30 -3.11
N PRO A 448 20.57 17.94 -4.09
CA PRO A 448 20.11 17.28 -5.32
C PRO A 448 21.22 16.59 -6.12
N ALA A 449 22.48 17.03 -6.01
CA ALA A 449 23.62 16.40 -6.69
C ALA A 449 23.89 14.95 -6.20
N GLY A 450 23.24 14.53 -5.11
CA GLY A 450 23.26 13.14 -4.65
C GLY A 450 22.77 12.13 -5.69
N TRP A 451 21.84 12.52 -6.59
CA TRP A 451 21.39 11.66 -7.68
C TRP A 451 22.46 11.43 -8.75
N ASP A 452 23.19 12.47 -9.12
CA ASP A 452 24.30 12.35 -10.07
C ASP A 452 25.46 11.54 -9.49
N THR A 453 25.70 11.71 -8.19
CA THR A 453 26.68 10.94 -7.42
C THR A 453 26.31 9.45 -7.41
N LEU A 454 25.05 9.12 -7.11
CA LEU A 454 24.56 7.74 -7.15
C LEU A 454 24.63 7.16 -8.57
N SER A 455 24.20 7.90 -9.58
CA SER A 455 24.24 7.47 -10.99
C SER A 455 25.66 7.14 -11.44
N THR A 456 26.61 8.03 -11.13
CA THR A 456 28.04 7.84 -11.44
C THR A 456 28.63 6.64 -10.70
N LEU A 457 28.26 6.44 -9.43
CA LEU A 457 28.67 5.28 -8.64
C LEU A 457 28.13 3.97 -9.26
N LEU A 458 26.85 3.90 -9.58
CA LEU A 458 26.23 2.71 -10.16
C LEU A 458 26.81 2.39 -11.55
N ALA A 459 27.11 3.41 -12.35
CA ALA A 459 27.80 3.23 -13.64
C ALA A 459 29.19 2.62 -13.43
N HIS A 460 29.98 3.18 -12.51
CA HIS A 460 31.31 2.66 -12.16
C HIS A 460 31.27 1.21 -11.69
N LEU A 461 30.31 0.85 -10.83
CA LEU A 461 30.18 -0.52 -10.31
C LEU A 461 29.77 -1.54 -11.38
N ARG A 462 29.09 -1.10 -12.45
CA ARG A 462 28.68 -1.97 -13.58
C ARG A 462 29.77 -2.15 -14.62
N THR A 463 30.63 -1.16 -14.81
CA THR A 463 31.76 -1.28 -15.75
C THR A 463 32.79 -2.24 -15.18
N THR A 464 32.71 -3.51 -15.56
CA THR A 464 33.79 -4.47 -15.39
C THR A 464 34.83 -4.24 -16.49
N VAL A 465 36.11 -4.24 -16.11
CA VAL A 465 37.26 -4.31 -17.02
C VAL A 465 37.56 -5.77 -17.32
#